data_AF-Q5EN82-F1
#
_entry.id   AF-Q5EN82-F1
#
_cell.length_a   1.000
_cell.length_b   1.000
_cell.length_c   1.000
_cell.angle_alpha   90.00
_cell.angle_beta   90.00
_cell.angle_gamma   90.00
#
_symmetry.space_group_name_H-M   'P 1'
#
loop_
_entity.id
_entity.type
_entity.pdbx_description
1 polymer ?
#
loop_
_entity_poly.entity_id
_entity_poly.type
_entity_poly.pdbx_seq_one_letter_code
_entity_poly.pdbx_strand_id
1 'polypeptide(L)'
;TSVKELRDAKEVAKFIKPTIASKQYGNEDFLSELIANACVSIYRRDGSFNVDNVRVSKILGAGMHASEVIRGMVFIREAEGDVRKVENAKIAVFSCAFDSETTETKGTVLIKTAEELKNFSKGEENILEAQISAIAATGVNMIACGGKIADMALHFCNKYNIMMLRFMSKFDLRRLARAV
;
A
#
# COMPACT_ATOMS: atom_id res chain seq x y z
N THR A 1 9.48 37.36 -12.74
CA THR A 1 9.13 37.37 -11.30
C THR A 1 9.60 36.07 -10.70
N SER A 2 10.72 36.07 -9.99
CA SER A 2 11.29 34.87 -9.36
C SER A 2 10.59 34.59 -8.03
N VAL A 3 10.32 33.31 -7.75
CA VAL A 3 9.80 32.85 -6.45
C VAL A 3 10.91 33.05 -5.42
N LYS A 4 10.63 33.76 -4.33
CA LYS A 4 11.60 33.98 -3.24
C LYS A 4 11.64 32.79 -2.28
N GLU A 5 10.50 32.14 -2.06
CA GLU A 5 10.41 30.95 -1.20
C GLU A 5 9.59 29.82 -1.85
N LEU A 6 10.28 28.79 -2.35
CA LEU A 6 9.66 27.58 -2.91
C LEU A 6 8.96 26.69 -1.85
N ARG A 7 8.93 27.13 -0.59
CA ARG A 7 8.32 26.41 0.54
C ARG A 7 7.00 27.00 0.99
N ASP A 8 6.66 28.22 0.57
CA ASP A 8 5.34 28.77 0.87
C ASP A 8 4.32 28.31 -0.18
N ALA A 9 3.36 27.50 0.27
CA ALA A 9 2.29 27.00 -0.58
C ALA A 9 1.47 28.14 -1.21
N LYS A 10 1.31 29.27 -0.51
CA LYS A 10 0.53 30.41 -1.02
C LYS A 10 1.23 31.15 -2.15
N GLU A 11 2.56 31.29 -2.09
CA GLU A 11 3.32 31.87 -3.21
C GLU A 11 3.26 30.94 -4.41
N VAL A 12 3.52 29.64 -4.21
CA VAL A 12 3.50 28.64 -5.28
C VAL A 12 2.13 28.55 -5.97
N ALA A 13 1.03 28.60 -5.20
CA ALA A 13 -0.33 28.58 -5.75
C ALA A 13 -0.59 29.71 -6.75
N LYS A 14 -0.08 30.93 -6.51
CA LYS A 14 -0.24 32.08 -7.42
C LYS A 14 0.38 31.84 -8.79
N PHE A 15 1.49 31.10 -8.85
CA PHE A 15 2.16 30.76 -10.12
C PHE A 15 1.48 29.61 -10.84
N ILE A 16 0.86 28.68 -10.11
CA ILE A 16 0.14 27.53 -10.69
C ILE A 16 -1.25 27.94 -11.21
N LYS A 17 -1.90 28.92 -10.55
CA LYS A 17 -3.26 29.36 -10.85
C LYS A 17 -3.52 29.66 -12.34
N PRO A 18 -2.69 30.44 -13.08
CA PRO A 18 -2.95 30.74 -14.49
C PRO A 18 -2.99 29.50 -15.40
N THR A 19 -2.16 28.50 -15.11
CA THR A 19 -2.14 27.25 -15.88
C THR A 19 -3.42 26.46 -15.68
N ILE A 20 -3.94 26.42 -14.45
CA ILE A 20 -5.21 25.74 -14.14
C ILE A 20 -6.39 26.52 -14.68
N ALA A 21 -6.40 27.85 -14.53
CA ALA A 21 -7.44 28.75 -15.04
C ALA A 21 -7.73 28.52 -16.53
N SER A 22 -6.68 28.25 -17.32
CA SER A 22 -6.80 27.98 -18.75
C SER A 22 -7.56 26.69 -19.11
N LYS A 23 -7.64 25.72 -18.18
CA LYS A 23 -8.26 24.41 -18.40
C LYS A 23 -9.52 24.17 -17.56
N GLN A 24 -9.59 24.80 -16.39
CA GLN A 24 -10.60 24.50 -15.38
C GLN A 24 -11.04 25.77 -14.67
N TYR A 25 -11.66 26.65 -15.46
CA TYR A 25 -12.19 27.93 -15.01
C TYR A 25 -13.23 27.74 -13.89
N GLY A 26 -13.13 28.55 -12.83
CA GLY A 26 -14.02 28.49 -11.67
C GLY A 26 -13.58 27.57 -10.52
N ASN A 27 -12.65 26.63 -10.76
CA ASN A 27 -12.06 25.77 -9.71
C ASN A 27 -10.54 26.01 -9.51
N GLU A 28 -10.01 27.03 -10.15
CA GLU A 28 -8.59 27.36 -10.20
C GLU A 28 -7.98 27.60 -8.81
N ASP A 29 -8.68 28.33 -7.94
CA ASP A 29 -8.18 28.66 -6.60
C ASP A 29 -8.03 27.39 -5.75
N PHE A 30 -9.10 26.61 -5.63
CA PHE A 30 -9.12 25.37 -4.87
C PHE A 30 -8.07 24.35 -5.34
N LEU A 31 -7.98 24.13 -6.66
CA LEU A 31 -7.02 23.19 -7.22
C LEU A 31 -5.57 23.68 -7.10
N SER A 32 -5.34 24.98 -7.24
CA SER A 32 -4.00 25.55 -7.10
C SER A 32 -3.46 25.39 -5.69
N GLU A 33 -4.29 25.57 -4.67
CA GLU A 33 -3.93 25.37 -3.27
C GLU A 33 -3.61 23.91 -2.97
N LEU A 34 -4.44 22.97 -3.44
CA LEU A 34 -4.19 21.54 -3.28
C LEU A 34 -2.88 21.11 -3.93
N ILE A 35 -2.65 21.50 -5.19
CA ILE A 35 -1.44 21.13 -5.92
C ILE A 35 -0.20 21.75 -5.28
N ALA A 36 -0.29 23.02 -4.86
CA ALA A 36 0.81 23.68 -4.16
C ALA A 36 1.17 22.96 -2.85
N ASN A 37 0.17 22.59 -2.05
CA ASN A 37 0.37 21.84 -0.81
C ASN A 37 1.05 20.49 -1.06
N ALA A 38 0.62 19.75 -2.10
CA ALA A 38 1.26 18.48 -2.48
C ALA A 38 2.71 18.68 -2.92
N CYS A 39 2.99 19.65 -3.79
CA CYS A 39 4.35 19.90 -4.30
C CYS A 39 5.32 20.36 -3.22
N VAL A 40 4.88 21.24 -2.31
CA VAL A 40 5.69 21.71 -1.18
C VAL A 40 6.04 20.56 -0.23
N SER A 41 5.11 19.62 -0.01
CA SER A 41 5.35 18.48 0.89
C SER A 41 6.45 17.52 0.42
N ILE A 42 6.69 17.46 -0.89
CA ILE A 42 7.67 16.55 -1.52
C ILE A 42 9.01 17.24 -1.77
N TYR A 43 9.05 18.57 -1.70
CA TYR A 43 10.25 19.34 -1.99
C TYR A 43 11.37 19.05 -0.96
N ARG A 44 12.40 18.34 -1.41
CA ARG A 44 13.59 18.04 -0.60
C ARG A 44 14.52 19.25 -0.53
N ARG A 45 15.34 19.32 0.52
CA ARG A 45 16.33 20.42 0.70
C ARG A 45 17.38 20.43 -0.41
N ASP A 46 17.57 19.29 -1.04
CA ASP A 46 18.54 18.98 -2.09
C ASP A 46 18.15 19.57 -3.46
N GLY A 47 16.97 20.22 -3.56
CA GLY A 47 16.49 20.86 -4.78
C GLY A 47 15.98 19.90 -5.87
N SER A 48 16.08 18.59 -5.66
CA SER A 48 15.54 17.59 -6.57
C SER A 48 14.02 17.43 -6.39
N PHE A 49 13.28 17.59 -7.50
CA PHE A 49 11.84 17.35 -7.55
C PHE A 49 11.57 16.16 -8.46
N ASN A 50 11.05 15.07 -7.89
CA ASN A 50 10.61 13.92 -8.67
C ASN A 50 9.08 13.94 -8.79
N VAL A 51 8.59 14.03 -10.02
CA VAL A 51 7.16 14.04 -10.35
C VAL A 51 6.49 12.73 -9.94
N ASP A 52 7.22 11.61 -9.90
CA ASP A 52 6.69 10.29 -9.51
C ASP A 52 6.21 10.23 -8.05
N ASN A 53 6.63 11.17 -7.21
CA ASN A 53 6.23 11.22 -5.80
C ASN A 53 4.83 11.84 -5.63
N VAL A 54 4.33 12.59 -6.63
CA VAL A 54 2.97 13.16 -6.63
C VAL A 54 2.10 12.26 -7.49
N ARG A 55 1.05 11.66 -6.90
CA ARG A 55 0.08 10.86 -7.64
C ARG A 55 -1.32 11.37 -7.42
N VAL A 56 -2.10 11.40 -8.50
CA VAL A 56 -3.54 11.70 -8.46
C VAL A 56 -4.29 10.38 -8.43
N SER A 57 -4.97 10.11 -7.31
CA SER A 57 -5.90 8.98 -7.17
C SER A 57 -7.32 9.45 -7.42
N LYS A 58 -7.98 8.91 -8.44
CA LYS A 58 -9.37 9.25 -8.78
C LYS A 58 -10.30 8.23 -8.14
N ILE A 59 -11.12 8.68 -7.20
CA ILE A 59 -12.17 7.88 -6.58
C ILE A 59 -13.50 8.35 -7.19
N LEU A 60 -14.24 7.43 -7.81
CA LEU A 60 -15.53 7.73 -8.41
C LEU A 60 -16.59 7.92 -7.31
N GLY A 61 -17.46 8.91 -7.46
CA GLY A 61 -18.60 9.14 -6.56
C GLY A 61 -18.54 10.43 -5.74
N ALA A 62 -17.42 11.14 -5.73
CA ALA A 62 -17.27 12.44 -5.07
C ALA A 62 -17.09 13.58 -6.07
N GLY A 63 -17.52 14.79 -5.68
CA GLY A 63 -17.29 16.02 -6.44
C GLY A 63 -15.86 16.55 -6.28
N MET A 64 -15.46 17.49 -7.14
CA MET A 64 -14.09 18.03 -7.13
C MET A 64 -13.72 18.69 -5.80
N HIS A 65 -14.67 19.38 -5.17
CA HIS A 65 -14.46 20.07 -3.87
C HIS A 65 -14.21 19.12 -2.69
N ALA A 66 -14.48 17.81 -2.85
CA ALA A 66 -14.14 16.80 -1.85
C ALA A 66 -12.70 16.27 -1.99
N SER A 67 -11.91 16.83 -2.92
CA SER A 67 -10.52 16.42 -3.11
C SER A 67 -9.65 16.96 -1.98
N GLU A 68 -8.77 16.10 -1.46
CA GLU A 68 -7.85 16.45 -0.39
C GLU A 68 -6.44 15.89 -0.66
N VAL A 69 -5.44 16.53 -0.06
CA VAL A 69 -4.04 16.07 -0.16
C VAL A 69 -3.75 15.15 1.01
N ILE A 70 -3.56 13.87 0.70
CA ILE A 70 -3.19 12.86 1.69
C ILE A 70 -1.67 12.73 1.74
N ARG A 71 -1.10 12.92 2.94
CA ARG A 71 0.33 12.68 3.21
C ARG A 71 0.57 11.19 3.42
N GLY A 72 0.73 10.47 2.31
CA GLY A 72 0.91 9.03 2.32
C GLY A 72 0.61 8.46 0.95
N MET A 73 0.27 7.17 0.91
CA MET A 73 -0.19 6.53 -0.32
C MET A 73 -1.62 6.05 -0.17
N VAL A 74 -2.39 6.25 -1.24
CA VAL A 74 -3.79 5.83 -1.33
C VAL A 74 -3.90 4.73 -2.37
N PHE A 75 -4.57 3.66 -1.99
CA PHE A 75 -4.92 2.56 -2.87
C PHE A 75 -6.44 2.44 -2.93
N ILE A 76 -6.97 2.19 -4.13
CA ILE A 76 -8.41 2.02 -4.37
C ILE A 76 -8.85 0.58 -4.03
N ARG A 77 -7.92 -0.28 -3.63
CA ARG A 77 -8.22 -1.64 -3.20
C ARG A 77 -8.48 -1.67 -1.70
N GLU A 78 -9.43 -2.51 -1.32
CA GLU A 78 -9.70 -2.83 0.07
C GLU A 78 -8.63 -3.77 0.64
N ALA A 79 -8.57 -3.81 1.97
CA ALA A 79 -7.78 -4.80 2.68
C ALA A 79 -8.41 -6.18 2.52
N GLU A 80 -7.55 -7.18 2.47
CA GLU A 80 -7.95 -8.58 2.43
C GLU A 80 -8.10 -9.04 3.89
N GLY A 81 -9.23 -9.66 4.22
CA GLY A 81 -9.52 -10.18 5.56
C GLY A 81 -10.48 -9.33 6.39
N ASP A 82 -10.51 -9.61 7.70
CA ASP A 82 -11.50 -9.02 8.63
C ASP A 82 -11.03 -7.68 9.19
N VAL A 83 -9.72 -7.49 9.34
CA VAL A 83 -9.12 -6.28 9.91
C VAL A 83 -9.02 -5.20 8.83
N ARG A 84 -9.91 -4.21 8.90
CA ARG A 84 -9.97 -3.10 7.92
C ARG A 84 -9.23 -1.84 8.34
N LYS A 85 -8.95 -1.68 9.63
CA LYS A 85 -8.31 -0.47 10.18
C LYS A 85 -7.28 -0.87 11.22
N VAL A 86 -6.08 -0.31 11.08
CA VAL A 86 -4.99 -0.44 12.05
C VAL A 86 -4.40 0.94 12.31
N GLU A 87 -4.24 1.29 13.57
CA GLU A 87 -3.56 2.52 14.00
C GLU A 87 -2.12 2.18 14.42
N ASN A 88 -1.16 3.07 14.11
CA ASN A 88 0.27 2.87 14.39
C ASN A 88 0.82 1.51 13.88
N ALA A 89 0.51 1.18 12.63
CA ALA A 89 0.89 -0.09 12.03
C ALA A 89 2.41 -0.19 11.80
N LYS A 90 3.01 -1.30 12.26
CA LYS A 90 4.30 -1.77 11.74
C LYS A 90 4.03 -2.62 10.51
N ILE A 91 4.63 -2.24 9.38
CA ILE A 91 4.31 -2.80 8.07
C ILE A 91 5.45 -3.71 7.61
N ALA A 92 5.14 -4.98 7.34
CA ALA A 92 6.06 -5.89 6.65
C ALA A 92 5.72 -5.92 5.16
N VAL A 93 6.72 -5.84 4.29
CA VAL A 93 6.55 -5.78 2.84
C VAL A 93 7.18 -7.01 2.21
N PHE A 94 6.36 -7.87 1.59
CA PHE A 94 6.79 -9.07 0.89
C PHE A 94 6.56 -8.95 -0.61
N SER A 95 7.61 -9.10 -1.41
CA SER A 95 7.50 -9.09 -2.87
C SER A 95 6.98 -10.40 -3.47
N CYS A 96 6.81 -11.44 -2.64
CA CYS A 96 6.31 -12.75 -3.04
C CYS A 96 4.80 -12.89 -2.73
N ALA A 97 4.20 -13.92 -3.34
CA ALA A 97 2.87 -14.39 -2.94
C ALA A 97 2.94 -14.94 -1.50
N PHE A 98 1.84 -14.78 -0.77
CA PHE A 98 1.70 -15.29 0.59
C PHE A 98 0.88 -16.58 0.53
N ASP A 99 1.59 -17.69 0.35
CA ASP A 99 1.02 -19.02 0.13
C ASP A 99 1.93 -20.07 0.76
N SER A 100 1.38 -21.27 0.96
CA SER A 100 2.14 -22.48 1.24
C SER A 100 3.28 -22.66 0.22
N GLU A 101 4.50 -22.89 0.72
CA GLU A 101 5.67 -23.04 -0.12
C GLU A 101 5.56 -24.29 -0.98
N THR A 102 5.37 -24.10 -2.29
CA THR A 102 5.45 -25.18 -3.26
C THR A 102 6.90 -25.39 -3.66
N THR A 103 7.36 -26.64 -3.61
CA THR A 103 8.73 -26.98 -4.00
C THR A 103 8.90 -26.81 -5.51
N GLU A 104 9.97 -26.14 -5.95
CA GLU A 104 10.25 -25.93 -7.38
C GLU A 104 10.40 -27.25 -8.15
N THR A 105 11.04 -28.23 -7.51
CA THR A 105 11.12 -29.59 -8.04
C THR A 105 9.84 -30.34 -7.68
N LYS A 106 9.30 -31.13 -8.63
CA LYS A 106 8.15 -32.00 -8.36
C LYS A 106 8.50 -33.01 -7.27
N GLY A 107 8.02 -32.75 -6.06
CA GLY A 107 8.00 -33.72 -4.97
C GLY A 107 6.72 -34.54 -5.05
N THR A 108 6.83 -35.84 -5.26
CA THR A 108 5.69 -36.75 -5.16
C THR A 108 5.61 -37.33 -3.76
N VAL A 109 4.57 -36.96 -3.00
CA VAL A 109 4.29 -37.59 -1.70
C VAL A 109 3.45 -38.84 -1.95
N LEU A 110 3.97 -40.00 -1.57
CA LEU A 110 3.25 -41.27 -1.66
C LEU A 110 2.46 -41.49 -0.37
N ILE A 111 1.16 -41.26 -0.43
CA ILE A 111 0.23 -41.46 0.68
C ILE A 111 -0.40 -42.84 0.54
N LYS A 112 -0.18 -43.72 1.52
CA LYS A 112 -0.69 -45.11 1.51
C LYS A 112 -1.86 -45.31 2.45
N THR A 113 -1.94 -44.53 3.52
CA THR A 113 -2.98 -44.68 4.56
C THR A 113 -3.79 -43.40 4.75
N ALA A 114 -5.02 -43.53 5.25
CA ALA A 114 -5.87 -42.39 5.58
C ALA A 114 -5.31 -41.54 6.74
N GLU A 115 -4.53 -42.15 7.64
CA GLU A 115 -3.85 -41.45 8.72
C GLU A 115 -2.70 -40.60 8.21
N GLU A 116 -1.90 -41.11 7.26
CA GLU A 116 -0.87 -40.33 6.57
C GLU A 116 -1.45 -39.12 5.85
N LEU A 117 -2.61 -39.26 5.20
CA LEU A 117 -3.29 -38.14 4.54
C LEU A 117 -3.64 -37.03 5.54
N LYS A 118 -4.26 -37.40 6.68
CA LYS A 118 -4.63 -36.42 7.72
C LYS A 118 -3.41 -35.75 8.34
N ASN A 119 -2.35 -36.51 8.58
CA ASN A 119 -1.12 -35.97 9.16
C ASN A 119 -0.39 -35.04 8.18
N PHE A 120 -0.43 -35.34 6.88
CA PHE A 120 0.14 -34.48 5.85
C PHE A 120 -0.57 -33.12 5.80
N SER A 121 -1.91 -33.11 5.74
CA SER A 121 -2.68 -31.86 5.74
C SER A 121 -2.42 -31.02 6.99
N LYS A 122 -2.38 -31.64 8.18
CA LYS A 122 -2.04 -30.94 9.43
C LYS A 122 -0.60 -30.41 9.43
N GLY A 123 0.33 -31.12 8.79
CA GLY A 123 1.72 -30.71 8.68
C GLY A 123 1.86 -29.41 7.90
N GLU A 124 1.20 -29.30 6.74
CA GLU A 124 1.20 -28.07 5.93
C GLU A 124 0.56 -26.88 6.67
N GLU A 125 -0.56 -27.12 7.36
CA GLU A 125 -1.21 -26.10 8.19
C GLU A 125 -0.30 -25.60 9.32
N ASN A 126 0.37 -26.52 10.03
CA ASN A 126 1.27 -26.17 11.13
C ASN A 126 2.49 -25.37 10.67
N ILE A 127 3.05 -25.68 9.49
CA ILE A 127 4.18 -24.92 8.92
C ILE A 127 3.74 -23.48 8.63
N LEU A 128 2.58 -23.32 8.02
CA LEU A 128 2.03 -22.02 7.68
C LEU A 128 1.69 -21.20 8.95
N GLU A 129 1.09 -21.84 9.97
CA GLU A 129 0.82 -21.20 11.26
C GLU A 129 2.12 -20.82 11.99
N ALA A 130 3.17 -21.64 11.92
CA ALA A 130 4.47 -21.32 12.50
C ALA A 130 5.12 -20.08 11.85
N GLN A 131 5.02 -19.95 10.51
CA GLN A 131 5.51 -18.77 9.80
C GLN A 131 4.74 -17.50 10.18
N ILE A 132 3.41 -17.57 10.23
CA ILE A 132 2.58 -16.40 10.58
C ILE A 132 2.76 -16.01 12.05
N SER A 133 2.83 -16.99 12.96
CA SER A 133 3.08 -16.72 14.38
C SER A 133 4.46 -16.10 14.61
N ALA A 134 5.49 -16.49 13.85
CA ALA A 134 6.79 -15.83 13.87
C ALA A 134 6.70 -14.37 13.41
N ILE A 135 5.92 -14.07 12.36
CA ILE A 135 5.68 -12.69 11.91
C ILE A 135 4.91 -11.91 13.00
N ALA A 136 3.87 -12.50 13.58
CA ALA A 136 3.11 -11.88 14.66
C ALA A 136 4.00 -11.56 15.88
N ALA A 137 4.93 -12.44 16.23
CA ALA A 137 5.87 -12.26 17.34
C ALA A 137 6.80 -11.05 17.14
N THR A 138 7.08 -10.64 15.89
CA THR A 138 7.85 -9.40 15.61
C THR A 138 7.05 -8.12 15.90
N GLY A 139 5.75 -8.24 16.18
CA GLY A 139 4.85 -7.11 16.43
C GLY A 139 4.44 -6.37 15.15
N VAL A 140 4.46 -7.05 14.01
CA VAL A 140 3.95 -6.53 12.73
C VAL A 140 2.43 -6.61 12.73
N ASN A 141 1.76 -5.49 12.48
CA ASN A 141 0.30 -5.39 12.50
C ASN A 141 -0.30 -5.30 11.09
N MET A 142 0.54 -5.06 10.07
CA MET A 142 0.11 -4.98 8.69
C MET A 142 1.13 -5.66 7.78
N ILE A 143 0.65 -6.46 6.84
CA ILE A 143 1.48 -7.12 5.84
C ILE A 143 1.03 -6.67 4.44
N ALA A 144 1.99 -6.23 3.64
CA ALA A 144 1.82 -5.83 2.24
C ALA A 144 2.46 -6.90 1.34
N CYS A 145 1.66 -7.65 0.59
CA CYS A 145 2.13 -8.73 -0.27
C CYS A 145 2.00 -8.39 -1.76
N GLY A 146 3.05 -8.70 -2.52
CA GLY A 146 3.08 -8.62 -3.97
C GLY A 146 2.76 -9.98 -4.59
N GLY A 147 1.49 -10.25 -4.86
CA GLY A 147 1.10 -11.54 -5.43
C GLY A 147 -0.30 -11.99 -5.04
N LYS A 148 -0.51 -13.31 -4.99
CA LYS A 148 -1.72 -13.93 -4.45
C LYS A 148 -1.57 -14.13 -2.93
N ILE A 149 -2.69 -14.16 -2.22
CA ILE A 149 -2.78 -14.52 -0.82
C ILE A 149 -3.66 -15.78 -0.77
N ALA A 150 -3.18 -16.83 -0.11
CA ALA A 150 -3.95 -18.05 0.08
C ALA A 150 -4.99 -17.90 1.19
N ASP A 151 -6.15 -18.54 1.04
CA ASP A 151 -7.26 -18.43 1.99
C ASP A 151 -6.90 -18.95 3.39
N MET A 152 -6.12 -20.04 3.46
CA MET A 152 -5.61 -20.57 4.73
C MET A 152 -4.69 -19.56 5.43
N ALA A 153 -3.81 -18.89 4.66
CA ALA A 153 -2.92 -17.89 5.21
C ALA A 153 -3.69 -16.66 5.72
N LEU A 154 -4.73 -16.25 5.00
CA LEU A 154 -5.63 -15.16 5.41
C LEU A 154 -6.38 -15.51 6.70
N HIS A 155 -6.86 -16.74 6.85
CA HIS A 155 -7.51 -17.21 8.08
C HIS A 155 -6.59 -17.09 9.29
N PHE A 156 -5.34 -17.54 9.19
CA PHE A 156 -4.38 -17.41 10.28
C PHE A 156 -3.99 -15.95 10.53
N CYS A 157 -3.80 -15.12 9.50
CA CYS A 157 -3.55 -13.69 9.68
C CYS A 157 -4.70 -13.00 10.44
N ASN A 158 -5.96 -13.34 10.14
CA ASN A 158 -7.12 -12.85 10.88
C ASN A 158 -7.11 -13.31 12.34
N LYS A 159 -6.75 -14.57 12.62
CA LYS A 159 -6.59 -15.09 13.99
C LYS A 159 -5.61 -14.27 14.84
N TYR A 160 -4.54 -13.76 14.21
CA TYR A 160 -3.54 -12.90 14.87
C TYR A 160 -3.84 -11.39 14.74
N ASN A 161 -5.00 -11.00 14.20
CA ASN A 161 -5.40 -9.61 13.95
C ASN A 161 -4.40 -8.82 13.07
N ILE A 162 -3.81 -9.47 12.07
CA ILE A 162 -2.89 -8.83 11.13
C ILE A 162 -3.65 -8.42 9.88
N MET A 163 -3.55 -7.13 9.51
CA MET A 163 -4.16 -6.59 8.31
C MET A 163 -3.34 -6.97 7.06
N MET A 164 -3.99 -7.55 6.05
CA MET A 164 -3.34 -7.93 4.79
C MET A 164 -3.71 -6.97 3.66
N LEU A 165 -2.72 -6.52 2.89
CA LEU A 165 -2.92 -5.72 1.68
C LEU A 165 -2.25 -6.39 0.48
N ARG A 166 -3.04 -6.58 -0.58
CA ARG A 166 -2.59 -7.22 -1.82
C ARG A 166 -2.26 -6.20 -2.90
N PHE A 167 -1.02 -6.26 -3.40
CA PHE A 167 -0.55 -5.45 -4.52
C PHE A 167 -0.33 -6.28 -5.77
N MET A 168 -0.89 -5.82 -6.90
CA MET A 168 -0.70 -6.46 -8.21
C MET A 168 0.53 -5.89 -8.96
N SER A 169 0.91 -4.65 -8.67
CA SER A 169 2.00 -3.96 -9.35
C SER A 169 3.25 -3.93 -8.48
N LYS A 170 4.39 -4.38 -9.04
CA LYS A 170 5.71 -4.28 -8.41
C LYS A 170 6.10 -2.82 -8.10
N PHE A 171 5.62 -1.88 -8.92
CA PHE A 171 5.93 -0.46 -8.73
C PHE A 171 5.24 0.11 -7.49
N ASP A 172 4.02 -0.32 -7.20
CA ASP A 172 3.27 0.17 -6.04
C ASP A 172 3.89 -0.34 -4.73
N LEU A 173 4.33 -1.59 -4.72
CA LEU A 173 5.05 -2.18 -3.59
C LEU A 173 6.39 -1.48 -3.33
N ARG A 174 7.16 -1.18 -4.40
CA ARG A 174 8.41 -0.41 -4.28
C ARG A 174 8.19 1.01 -3.76
N ARG A 175 7.06 1.63 -4.08
CA ARG A 175 6.71 2.96 -3.57
C ARG A 175 6.28 2.90 -2.11
N LEU A 176 5.52 1.87 -1.72
CA LEU A 176 5.15 1.66 -0.32
C LEU A 176 6.40 1.52 0.53
N ALA A 177 7.38 0.73 0.08
CA ALA A 177 8.67 0.57 0.76
C ALA A 177 9.54 1.86 0.81
N ARG A 178 9.20 2.91 0.05
CA ARG A 178 9.85 4.24 0.17
C ARG A 178 9.07 5.19 1.07
N ALA A 179 7.78 4.93 1.27
CA ALA A 179 6.88 5.78 2.04
C ALA A 179 6.83 5.36 3.52
N VAL A 180 7.09 4.08 3.81
CA VAL A 180 7.33 3.50 5.14
C VAL A 180 8.80 3.64 5.50
#